data_AF-W4RIU0-F1
#
_entry.id   AF-W4RIU0-F1
#
_cell.length_a   1.000
_cell.length_b   1.000
_cell.length_c   1.000
_cell.angle_alpha   90.00
_cell.angle_beta   90.00
_cell.angle_gamma   90.00
#
_symmetry.space_group_name_H-M   'P 1'
#
loop_
_entity.id
_entity.type
_entity.pdbx_description
1 polymer ?
#
loop_
_entity_poly.entity_id
_entity_poly.type
_entity_poly.pdbx_seq_one_letter_code
_entity_poly.pdbx_strand_id
1 'polypeptide(L)'
;MCHICNIRIGYPRLFDDYAPGESMDLIKNSLQDIMQKDGKLLSFGLLATIWSASNGINAIVRAFNRAYRVEETRSFIVSRLMAIFLTFAMIFVFLVALILPVFGKEIGSWLFANFGLKEEFLYVWNMLRWVISILILFIVFLGLYWIAPNKKLTCVSGIPGSVFATGGWVLVSLGFSYYVSSFASYTATYGSIGAIIVLMIWLYLSAYIIIIGGEINAYYSQKKAGC
;
A
#
# COMPACT_ATOMS: atom_id res chain seq x y z
N MET A 1 29.23 41.47 -12.50
CA MET A 1 28.70 41.58 -11.13
C MET A 1 27.29 40.99 -11.17
N CYS A 2 27.10 39.75 -10.69
CA CYS A 2 25.90 38.93 -10.96
C CYS A 2 24.62 39.47 -10.30
N HIS A 3 23.67 39.86 -11.13
CA HIS A 3 22.23 39.79 -10.83
C HIS A 3 21.81 38.32 -10.88
N ILE A 4 21.44 37.72 -9.75
CA ILE A 4 20.44 36.64 -9.54
C ILE A 4 20.52 36.30 -8.05
N CYS A 5 19.70 36.94 -7.21
CA CYS A 5 19.36 36.43 -5.87
C CYS A 5 18.08 37.08 -5.39
N ASN A 6 16.93 36.67 -5.94
CA ASN A 6 15.63 36.88 -5.31
C ASN A 6 14.61 35.88 -5.84
N ILE A 7 14.81 34.59 -5.57
CA ILE A 7 13.74 33.59 -5.70
C ILE A 7 13.01 33.58 -4.35
N ARG A 8 12.08 34.53 -4.20
CA ARG A 8 11.05 34.49 -3.17
C ARG A 8 10.07 33.41 -3.61
N ILE A 9 10.18 32.20 -3.06
CA ILE A 9 9.18 31.14 -3.24
C ILE A 9 7.88 31.63 -2.60
N GLY A 10 7.04 32.27 -3.39
CA GLY A 10 5.66 32.55 -3.04
C GLY A 10 4.90 31.24 -3.05
N TYR A 11 4.77 30.60 -1.88
CA TYR A 11 3.80 29.52 -1.70
C TYR A 11 2.41 30.12 -1.96
N PRO A 12 1.64 29.64 -2.94
CA PRO A 12 0.32 30.19 -3.22
C PRO A 12 -0.58 30.02 -2.00
N ARG A 13 -1.38 31.04 -1.72
CA ARG A 13 -2.40 31.16 -0.65
C ARG A 13 -3.52 30.10 -0.68
N LEU A 14 -3.28 28.95 -1.32
CA LEU A 14 -4.25 27.88 -1.51
C LEU A 14 -4.41 26.99 -0.25
N PHE A 15 -3.44 27.05 0.68
CA PHE A 15 -3.36 26.15 1.83
C PHE A 15 -3.83 26.76 3.16
N ASP A 16 -3.96 28.09 3.25
CA ASP A 16 -4.36 28.78 4.49
C ASP A 16 -5.87 28.63 4.77
N ASP A 17 -6.69 28.33 3.76
CA ASP A 17 -8.16 28.18 3.92
C ASP A 17 -8.59 26.79 4.43
N TYR A 18 -7.70 25.79 4.41
CA TYR A 18 -8.07 24.38 4.65
C TYR A 18 -7.36 23.72 5.86
N ALA A 19 -6.44 24.39 6.55
CA ALA A 19 -5.70 23.82 7.68
C ALA A 19 -5.52 24.80 8.85
N PRO A 20 -5.78 24.41 10.12
CA PRO A 20 -5.59 25.27 11.28
C PRO A 20 -4.12 25.67 11.47
N GLY A 21 -3.88 26.92 11.87
CA GLY A 21 -2.55 27.56 11.89
C GLY A 21 -1.46 26.76 12.62
N GLU A 22 -1.78 26.10 13.74
CA GLU A 22 -0.81 25.26 14.47
C GLU A 22 -0.31 24.05 13.67
N SER A 23 -1.18 23.41 12.88
CA SER A 23 -0.76 22.30 12.01
C SER A 23 0.15 22.80 10.88
N MET A 24 -0.09 24.03 10.42
CA MET A 24 0.71 24.63 9.37
C MET A 24 2.10 25.05 9.85
N ASP A 25 2.22 25.51 11.08
CA ASP A 25 3.51 25.83 11.69
C ASP A 25 4.35 24.58 11.94
N LEU A 26 3.73 23.47 12.36
CA LEU A 26 4.42 22.17 12.47
C LEU A 26 4.94 21.67 11.11
N ILE A 27 4.15 21.81 10.05
CA ILE A 27 4.55 21.43 8.69
C ILE A 27 5.67 22.34 8.20
N LYS A 28 5.54 23.67 8.36
CA LYS A 28 6.56 24.65 7.96
C LYS A 28 7.89 24.41 8.66
N ASN A 29 7.86 24.18 9.98
CA ASN A 29 9.06 23.91 10.75
C ASN A 29 9.71 22.58 10.33
N SER A 30 8.91 21.53 10.11
CA SER A 30 9.42 20.25 9.61
C SER A 30 10.03 20.36 8.21
N LEU A 31 9.40 21.13 7.31
CA LEU A 31 9.91 21.35 5.96
C LEU A 31 11.18 22.21 5.95
N GLN A 32 11.25 23.25 6.78
CA GLN A 32 12.48 24.03 6.93
C GLN A 32 13.62 23.18 7.49
N ASP A 33 13.36 22.34 8.49
CA ASP A 33 14.35 21.40 9.03
C ASP A 33 14.83 20.40 7.97
N ILE A 34 13.94 19.90 7.11
CA ILE A 34 14.31 19.00 6.01
C ILE A 34 15.10 19.74 4.93
N MET A 35 14.72 20.96 4.58
CA MET A 35 15.39 21.77 3.56
C MET A 35 16.76 22.30 4.02
N GLN A 36 16.98 22.47 5.32
CA GLN A 36 18.27 22.87 5.89
C GLN A 36 19.24 21.70 6.11
N LYS A 37 18.76 20.45 6.09
CA LYS A 37 19.62 19.26 6.20
C LYS A 37 20.41 19.00 4.92
N ASP A 38 21.64 18.52 5.06
CA ASP A 38 22.49 18.12 3.94
C ASP A 38 21.77 17.11 3.03
N GLY A 39 21.66 17.40 1.73
CA GLY A 39 21.00 16.52 0.75
C GLY A 39 21.58 15.10 0.69
N LYS A 40 22.82 14.90 1.19
CA LYS A 40 23.44 13.59 1.37
C LYS A 40 22.74 12.73 2.43
N LEU A 41 22.34 13.31 3.57
CA LEU A 41 21.62 12.60 4.64
C LEU A 41 20.23 12.17 4.19
N LEU A 42 19.54 13.03 3.44
CA LEU A 42 18.21 12.72 2.87
C LEU A 42 18.27 11.59 1.85
N SER A 43 19.24 11.67 0.93
CA SER A 43 19.46 10.63 -0.08
C SER A 43 19.82 9.28 0.57
N PHE A 44 20.67 9.30 1.60
CA PHE A 44 21.02 8.11 2.37
C PHE A 44 19.82 7.52 3.10
N GLY A 45 19.00 8.37 3.74
CA GLY A 45 17.77 7.96 4.42
C GLY A 45 16.80 7.28 3.46
N LEU A 46 16.56 7.87 2.28
CA LEU A 46 15.68 7.28 1.27
C LEU A 46 16.18 5.90 0.82
N LEU A 47 17.48 5.77 0.53
CA LEU A 47 18.08 4.49 0.13
C LEU A 47 17.98 3.45 1.25
N ALA A 48 18.23 3.85 2.50
CA ALA A 48 18.12 2.97 3.67
C ALA A 48 16.66 2.51 3.89
N THR A 49 15.68 3.38 3.69
CA THR A 49 14.25 3.05 3.77
C THR A 49 13.84 2.06 2.67
N ILE A 50 14.22 2.32 1.42
CA ILE A 50 13.93 1.40 0.30
C ILE A 50 14.58 0.04 0.55
N TRP A 51 15.85 0.04 1.00
CA TRP A 51 16.55 -1.19 1.34
C TRP A 51 15.81 -1.98 2.43
N SER A 52 15.41 -1.31 3.51
CA SER A 52 14.68 -1.93 4.63
C SER A 52 13.32 -2.47 4.20
N ALA A 53 12.56 -1.71 3.43
CA ALA A 53 11.26 -2.13 2.89
C ALA A 53 11.40 -3.36 1.97
N SER A 54 12.41 -3.38 1.09
CA SER A 54 12.65 -4.50 0.17
C SER A 54 13.01 -5.80 0.90
N ASN A 55 13.56 -5.74 2.12
CA ASN A 55 13.83 -6.94 2.92
C ASN A 55 12.54 -7.64 3.35
N GLY A 56 11.44 -6.90 3.58
CA GLY A 56 10.13 -7.46 3.88
C GLY A 56 9.58 -8.27 2.70
N ILE A 57 9.62 -7.72 1.48
CA ILE A 57 9.21 -8.44 0.27
C ILE A 57 10.10 -9.65 0.02
N ASN A 58 11.41 -9.54 0.22
CA ASN A 58 12.32 -10.69 0.13
C ASN A 58 11.95 -11.82 1.11
N ALA A 59 11.43 -11.49 2.30
CA ALA A 59 10.94 -12.49 3.24
C ALA A 59 9.69 -13.21 2.69
N ILE A 60 8.77 -12.48 2.06
CA ILE A 60 7.58 -13.05 1.39
C ILE A 60 8.00 -13.95 0.22
N VAL A 61 8.93 -13.51 -0.63
CA VAL A 61 9.46 -14.31 -1.75
C VAL A 61 10.07 -15.62 -1.23
N ARG A 62 10.90 -15.57 -0.17
CA ARG A 62 11.46 -16.77 0.45
C ARG A 62 10.38 -17.69 1.02
N ALA A 63 9.34 -17.13 1.64
CA ALA A 63 8.22 -17.91 2.15
C ALA A 63 7.50 -18.65 1.01
N PHE A 64 7.24 -17.98 -0.13
CA PHE A 64 6.65 -18.64 -1.29
C PHE A 64 7.56 -19.68 -1.92
N ASN A 65 8.85 -19.40 -2.11
CA ASN A 65 9.79 -20.39 -2.62
C ASN A 65 9.78 -21.66 -1.76
N ARG A 66 9.71 -21.50 -0.43
CA ARG A 66 9.55 -22.61 0.51
C ARG A 66 8.20 -23.34 0.35
N ALA A 67 7.09 -22.62 0.22
CA ALA A 67 5.76 -23.19 -0.04
C ALA A 67 5.75 -24.07 -1.31
N TYR A 68 6.40 -23.58 -2.37
CA TYR A 68 6.54 -24.28 -3.65
C TYR A 68 7.65 -25.33 -3.66
N ARG A 69 8.42 -25.48 -2.56
CA ARG A 69 9.59 -26.36 -2.42
C ARG A 69 10.63 -26.15 -3.54
N VAL A 70 10.86 -24.90 -3.91
CA VAL A 70 11.87 -24.50 -4.92
C VAL A 70 12.98 -23.70 -4.27
N GLU A 71 14.22 -23.96 -4.70
CA GLU A 71 15.37 -23.15 -4.31
C GLU A 71 15.46 -21.89 -5.19
N GLU A 72 16.01 -20.82 -4.61
CA GLU A 72 16.23 -19.57 -5.34
C GLU A 72 17.48 -19.72 -6.21
N THR A 73 17.26 -19.82 -7.53
CA THR A 73 18.32 -19.97 -8.53
C THR A 73 18.65 -18.64 -9.22
N ARG A 74 17.87 -17.57 -8.96
CA ARG A 74 18.11 -16.25 -9.53
C ARG A 74 19.33 -15.60 -8.88
N SER A 75 20.07 -14.81 -9.67
CA SER A 75 21.16 -14.02 -9.13
C SER A 75 20.64 -12.98 -8.13
N PHE A 76 21.47 -12.62 -7.14
CA PHE A 76 21.12 -11.67 -6.08
C PHE A 76 20.56 -10.34 -6.63
N ILE A 77 21.10 -9.86 -7.76
CA ILE A 77 20.66 -8.63 -8.41
C ILE A 77 19.25 -8.75 -8.99
N VAL A 78 18.95 -9.86 -9.67
CA VAL A 78 17.62 -10.10 -10.27
C VAL A 78 16.56 -10.25 -9.18
N SER A 79 16.87 -11.02 -8.12
CA SER A 79 15.99 -11.18 -6.97
C SER A 79 15.70 -9.83 -6.28
N ARG A 80 16.73 -8.98 -6.11
CA ARG A 80 16.56 -7.65 -5.52
C ARG A 80 15.72 -6.71 -6.38
N LEU A 81 15.96 -6.62 -7.69
CA LEU A 81 15.18 -5.77 -8.59
C LEU A 81 13.71 -6.16 -8.61
N MET A 82 13.45 -7.47 -8.63
CA MET A 82 12.11 -8.01 -8.54
C MET A 82 11.43 -7.69 -7.20
N ALA A 83 12.15 -7.81 -6.09
CA ALA A 83 11.63 -7.42 -4.78
C ALA A 83 11.31 -5.93 -4.69
N ILE A 84 12.12 -5.07 -5.32
CA ILE A 84 11.84 -3.63 -5.43
C ILE A 84 10.56 -3.40 -6.23
N PHE A 85 10.41 -4.03 -7.41
CA PHE A 85 9.20 -3.92 -8.21
C PHE A 85 7.94 -4.37 -7.45
N LEU A 86 8.01 -5.51 -6.76
CA LEU A 86 6.93 -6.02 -5.91
C LEU A 86 6.65 -5.09 -4.72
N THR A 87 7.66 -4.41 -4.19
CA THR A 87 7.48 -3.39 -3.14
C THR A 87 6.65 -2.23 -3.68
N PHE A 88 6.97 -1.73 -4.88
CA PHE A 88 6.17 -0.68 -5.53
C PHE A 88 4.74 -1.13 -5.84
N ALA A 89 4.55 -2.39 -6.27
CA ALA A 89 3.22 -2.95 -6.48
C ALA A 89 2.41 -3.00 -5.18
N MET A 90 3.04 -3.39 -4.06
CA MET A 90 2.40 -3.35 -2.74
C MET A 90 2.07 -1.92 -2.31
N ILE A 91 2.98 -0.96 -2.49
CA ILE A 91 2.71 0.46 -2.21
C ILE A 91 1.52 0.95 -3.04
N PHE A 92 1.44 0.55 -4.31
CA PHE A 92 0.30 0.87 -5.17
C PHE A 92 -1.03 0.33 -4.61
N VAL A 93 -1.04 -0.90 -4.06
CA VAL A 93 -2.21 -1.43 -3.35
C VAL A 93 -2.61 -0.57 -2.17
N PHE A 94 -1.65 -0.18 -1.32
CA PHE A 94 -1.92 0.72 -0.19
C PHE A 94 -2.54 2.04 -0.65
N LEU A 95 -1.99 2.63 -1.70
CA LEU A 95 -2.49 3.89 -2.25
C LEU A 95 -3.92 3.72 -2.78
N VAL A 96 -4.21 2.67 -3.55
CA VAL A 96 -5.56 2.43 -4.07
C VAL A 96 -6.55 2.16 -2.91
N ALA A 97 -6.15 1.34 -1.94
CA ALA A 97 -7.00 1.00 -0.78
C ALA A 97 -7.35 2.23 0.08
N LEU A 98 -6.50 3.26 0.11
CA LEU A 98 -6.75 4.50 0.84
C LEU A 98 -7.44 5.56 -0.03
N ILE A 99 -6.92 5.80 -1.23
CA ILE A 99 -7.34 6.93 -2.06
C ILE A 99 -8.72 6.67 -2.67
N LEU A 100 -8.96 5.49 -3.25
CA LEU A 100 -10.20 5.24 -3.98
C LEU A 100 -11.44 5.35 -3.06
N PRO A 101 -11.45 4.74 -1.86
CA PRO A 101 -12.60 4.87 -0.96
C PRO A 101 -12.79 6.28 -0.38
N VAL A 102 -11.70 7.00 -0.08
CA VAL A 102 -11.75 8.34 0.52
C VAL A 102 -12.12 9.39 -0.53
N PHE A 103 -11.32 9.51 -1.60
CA PHE A 103 -11.52 10.53 -2.63
C PHE A 103 -12.59 10.16 -3.65
N GLY A 104 -12.91 8.87 -3.81
CA GLY A 104 -13.93 8.47 -4.78
C GLY A 104 -15.34 8.99 -4.46
N LYS A 105 -15.60 9.41 -3.21
CA LYS A 105 -16.85 10.07 -2.83
C LYS A 105 -16.90 11.49 -3.37
N GLU A 106 -15.81 12.24 -3.20
CA GLU A 106 -15.68 13.61 -3.70
C GLU A 106 -15.65 13.69 -5.23
N ILE A 107 -15.03 12.71 -5.89
CA ILE A 107 -15.08 12.61 -7.36
C ILE A 107 -16.53 12.38 -7.82
N GLY A 108 -17.28 11.54 -7.10
CA GLY A 108 -18.68 11.26 -7.40
C GLY A 108 -19.61 12.47 -7.21
N SER A 109 -19.42 13.22 -6.11
CA SER A 109 -20.19 14.45 -5.84
C SER A 109 -19.88 15.55 -6.85
N TRP A 110 -18.61 15.70 -7.26
CA TRP A 110 -18.22 16.65 -8.29
C TRP A 110 -18.81 16.30 -9.67
N LEU A 111 -18.78 15.02 -10.07
CA LEU A 111 -19.45 14.59 -11.31
C LEU A 111 -20.96 14.85 -11.27
N PHE A 112 -21.60 14.56 -10.14
CA PHE A 112 -23.02 14.81 -9.95
C PHE A 112 -23.37 16.30 -10.10
N ALA A 113 -22.60 17.18 -9.47
CA ALA A 113 -22.82 18.63 -9.50
C ALA A 113 -22.64 19.24 -10.91
N ASN A 114 -21.71 18.72 -11.71
CA ASN A 114 -21.43 19.26 -13.05
C ASN A 114 -22.32 18.66 -14.15
N PHE A 115 -22.74 17.39 -14.02
CA PHE A 115 -23.50 16.69 -15.05
C PHE A 115 -24.99 16.53 -14.74
N GLY A 116 -25.48 16.99 -13.58
CA GLY A 116 -26.91 16.97 -13.23
C GLY A 116 -27.50 15.56 -13.21
N LEU A 117 -26.70 14.59 -12.76
CA LEU A 117 -27.07 13.18 -12.77
C LEU A 117 -28.12 12.88 -11.69
N LYS A 118 -28.97 11.87 -11.90
CA LYS A 118 -29.98 11.47 -10.90
C LYS A 118 -29.33 10.77 -9.70
N GLU A 119 -29.99 10.71 -8.55
CA GLU A 119 -29.48 10.00 -7.37
C GLU A 119 -29.11 8.53 -7.63
N GLU A 120 -29.77 7.90 -8.61
CA GLU A 120 -29.44 6.54 -9.09
C GLU A 120 -27.98 6.42 -9.56
N PHE A 121 -27.40 7.48 -10.14
CA PHE A 121 -26.01 7.50 -10.56
C PHE A 121 -25.05 7.40 -9.37
N LEU A 122 -25.34 8.06 -8.25
CA LEU A 122 -24.48 8.01 -7.06
C LEU A 122 -24.44 6.62 -6.45
N TYR A 123 -25.57 5.90 -6.49
CA TYR A 123 -25.63 4.51 -6.05
C TYR A 123 -24.76 3.60 -6.93
N VAL A 124 -24.93 3.68 -8.25
CA VAL A 124 -24.14 2.90 -9.22
C VAL A 124 -22.66 3.24 -9.12
N TRP A 125 -22.30 4.52 -8.99
CA TRP A 125 -20.93 4.99 -8.83
C TRP A 125 -20.29 4.43 -7.55
N ASN A 126 -21.02 4.48 -6.44
CA ASN A 126 -20.52 3.94 -5.17
C ASN A 126 -20.25 2.44 -5.27
N MET A 127 -21.17 1.67 -5.88
CA MET A 127 -21.00 0.24 -6.11
C MET A 127 -19.79 -0.04 -7.01
N LEU A 128 -19.68 0.67 -8.13
CA LEU A 128 -18.59 0.50 -9.09
C LEU A 128 -17.22 0.79 -8.46
N ARG A 129 -17.12 1.84 -7.63
CA ARG A 129 -15.90 2.20 -6.91
C ARG A 129 -15.40 1.08 -5.99
N TRP A 130 -16.30 0.44 -5.25
CA TRP A 130 -15.95 -0.69 -4.39
C TRP A 130 -15.50 -1.90 -5.23
N VAL A 131 -16.23 -2.20 -6.31
CA VAL A 131 -15.87 -3.30 -7.22
C VAL A 131 -14.50 -3.08 -7.86
N ILE A 132 -14.21 -1.86 -8.35
CA ILE A 132 -12.91 -1.51 -8.95
C ILE A 132 -11.79 -1.65 -7.91
N SER A 133 -12.00 -1.18 -6.68
CA SER A 133 -11.00 -1.32 -5.60
C SER A 133 -10.64 -2.80 -5.34
N ILE A 134 -11.67 -3.65 -5.22
CA ILE A 134 -11.50 -5.09 -4.98
C ILE A 134 -10.81 -5.75 -6.18
N LEU A 135 -11.17 -5.36 -7.41
CA LEU A 135 -10.58 -5.90 -8.62
C LEU A 135 -9.10 -5.55 -8.74
N ILE A 136 -8.72 -4.30 -8.44
CA ILE A 136 -7.32 -3.87 -8.42
C ILE A 136 -6.54 -4.67 -7.37
N LEU A 137 -7.09 -4.82 -6.17
CA LEU A 137 -6.47 -5.61 -5.09
C LEU A 137 -6.23 -7.06 -5.54
N PHE A 138 -7.23 -7.67 -6.18
CA PHE A 138 -7.14 -9.01 -6.74
C PHE A 138 -6.03 -9.11 -7.80
N ILE A 139 -5.95 -8.17 -8.74
CA ILE A 139 -4.93 -8.15 -9.80
C ILE A 139 -3.53 -8.05 -9.20
N VAL A 140 -3.34 -7.23 -8.16
CA VAL A 140 -2.02 -7.11 -7.54
C VAL A 140 -1.65 -8.37 -6.77
N PHE A 141 -2.56 -8.98 -6.00
CA PHE A 141 -2.25 -10.27 -5.36
C PHE A 141 -2.00 -11.38 -6.39
N LEU A 142 -2.71 -11.37 -7.52
CA LEU A 142 -2.45 -12.29 -8.64
C LEU A 142 -1.05 -12.07 -9.22
N GLY A 143 -0.66 -10.83 -9.48
CA GLY A 143 0.68 -10.48 -9.91
C GLY A 143 1.73 -10.90 -8.90
N LEU A 144 1.50 -10.66 -7.60
CA LEU A 144 2.37 -11.07 -6.51
C LEU A 144 2.57 -12.59 -6.52
N TYR A 145 1.50 -13.38 -6.55
CA TYR A 145 1.60 -14.85 -6.54
C TYR A 145 2.14 -15.45 -7.82
N TRP A 146 1.98 -14.76 -8.95
CA TRP A 146 2.51 -15.22 -10.23
C TRP A 146 4.00 -14.90 -10.39
N ILE A 147 4.41 -13.70 -9.99
CA ILE A 147 5.76 -13.20 -10.20
C ILE A 147 6.69 -13.71 -9.09
N ALA A 148 6.29 -13.57 -7.82
CA ALA A 148 7.17 -13.78 -6.66
C ALA A 148 7.88 -15.15 -6.61
N PRO A 149 7.22 -16.31 -6.83
CA PRO A 149 7.90 -17.60 -6.76
C PRO A 149 8.97 -17.77 -7.85
N ASN A 150 10.08 -18.43 -7.53
CA ASN A 150 11.09 -18.85 -8.50
C ASN A 150 10.69 -20.13 -9.25
N LYS A 151 9.46 -20.15 -9.76
CA LYS A 151 8.89 -21.25 -10.54
C LYS A 151 8.09 -20.67 -11.70
N LYS A 152 8.17 -21.29 -12.88
CA LYS A 152 7.29 -20.93 -14.00
C LYS A 152 5.86 -21.37 -13.65
N LEU A 153 5.04 -20.40 -13.27
CA LEU A 153 3.63 -20.59 -12.96
C LEU A 153 2.77 -19.99 -14.07
N THR A 154 1.57 -20.54 -14.25
CA THR A 154 0.55 -19.94 -15.12
C THR A 154 -0.26 -18.95 -14.28
N CYS A 155 -0.78 -17.87 -14.87
CA CYS A 155 -1.58 -16.90 -14.11
C CYS A 155 -2.77 -17.57 -13.40
N VAL A 156 -3.34 -18.62 -14.01
CA VAL A 156 -4.47 -19.37 -13.46
C VAL A 156 -4.14 -20.06 -12.14
N SER A 157 -2.89 -20.49 -11.90
CA SER A 157 -2.52 -21.14 -10.63
C SER A 157 -2.47 -20.17 -9.46
N GLY A 158 -2.40 -18.86 -9.71
CA GLY A 158 -2.41 -17.83 -8.66
C GLY A 158 -3.82 -17.43 -8.19
N ILE A 159 -4.86 -17.73 -8.98
CA ILE A 159 -6.24 -17.27 -8.74
C ILE A 159 -6.79 -17.70 -7.37
N PRO A 160 -6.69 -18.98 -6.93
CA PRO A 160 -7.30 -19.41 -5.67
C PRO A 160 -6.80 -18.61 -4.46
N GLY A 161 -5.49 -18.44 -4.36
CA GLY A 161 -4.82 -17.66 -3.33
C GLY A 161 -5.10 -16.17 -3.47
N SER A 162 -5.21 -15.62 -4.68
CA SER A 162 -5.60 -14.22 -4.89
C SER A 162 -7.02 -13.93 -4.40
N VAL A 163 -7.97 -14.84 -4.67
CA VAL A 163 -9.35 -14.70 -4.15
C VAL A 163 -9.33 -14.73 -2.63
N PHE A 164 -8.64 -15.70 -2.03
CA PHE A 164 -8.49 -15.80 -0.59
C PHE A 164 -7.85 -14.54 0.01
N ALA A 165 -6.74 -14.09 -0.56
CA ALA A 165 -6.00 -12.93 -0.06
C ALA A 165 -6.82 -11.65 -0.17
N THR A 166 -7.51 -11.44 -1.28
CA THR A 166 -8.39 -10.28 -1.49
C THR A 166 -9.53 -10.28 -0.46
N GLY A 167 -10.22 -11.41 -0.31
CA GLY A 167 -11.31 -11.54 0.67
C GLY A 167 -10.83 -11.37 2.11
N GLY A 168 -9.74 -12.06 2.48
CA GLY A 168 -9.14 -11.97 3.81
C GLY A 168 -8.67 -10.55 4.13
N TRP A 169 -8.07 -9.87 3.17
CA TRP A 169 -7.61 -8.49 3.35
C TRP A 169 -8.76 -7.52 3.57
N VAL A 170 -9.84 -7.62 2.78
CA VAL A 170 -11.05 -6.81 2.97
C VAL A 170 -11.68 -7.09 4.33
N LEU A 171 -11.84 -8.36 4.71
CA LEU A 171 -12.40 -8.75 6.00
C LEU A 171 -11.58 -8.24 7.18
N VAL A 172 -10.25 -8.42 7.13
CA VAL A 172 -9.35 -7.89 8.16
C VAL A 172 -9.38 -6.37 8.18
N SER A 173 -9.43 -5.69 7.03
CA SER A 173 -9.48 -4.23 6.99
C SER A 173 -10.77 -3.68 7.60
N LEU A 174 -11.91 -4.33 7.36
CA LEU A 174 -13.19 -3.98 7.97
C LEU A 174 -13.17 -4.23 9.49
N GLY A 175 -12.71 -5.41 9.91
CA GLY A 175 -12.59 -5.74 11.34
C GLY A 175 -11.59 -4.83 12.07
N PHE A 176 -10.50 -4.47 11.40
CA PHE A 176 -9.50 -3.56 11.94
C PHE A 176 -10.02 -2.12 12.03
N SER A 177 -10.83 -1.66 11.08
CA SER A 177 -11.52 -0.36 11.17
C SER A 177 -12.41 -0.31 12.41
N TYR A 178 -13.14 -1.39 12.71
CA TYR A 178 -13.94 -1.48 13.94
C TYR A 178 -13.04 -1.45 15.18
N TYR A 179 -11.97 -2.25 15.21
CA TYR A 179 -11.00 -2.27 16.32
C TYR A 179 -10.41 -0.88 16.61
N VAL A 180 -9.92 -0.18 15.58
CA VAL A 180 -9.31 1.16 15.74
C VAL A 180 -10.33 2.20 16.19
N SER A 181 -11.59 2.12 15.74
CA SER A 181 -12.64 3.06 16.16
C SER A 181 -12.90 3.05 17.67
N SER A 182 -12.67 1.90 18.33
CA SER A 182 -12.78 1.77 19.78
C SER A 182 -11.49 2.14 20.54
N PHE A 183 -10.36 2.29 19.82
CA PHE A 183 -9.03 2.52 20.39
C PHE A 183 -8.68 4.01 20.56
N ALA A 184 -9.54 4.94 20.13
CA ALA A 184 -9.30 6.38 20.21
C ALA A 184 -9.00 6.88 21.64
N SER A 185 -9.52 6.21 22.68
CA SER A 185 -9.25 6.54 24.08
C SER A 185 -7.86 6.10 24.56
N TYR A 186 -7.28 5.03 23.99
CA TYR A 186 -5.93 4.53 24.34
C TYR A 186 -4.81 5.38 23.71
N THR A 187 -5.08 6.02 22.56
CA THR A 187 -4.13 6.93 21.90
C THR A 187 -3.79 8.15 22.77
N ALA A 188 -4.71 8.58 23.63
CA ALA A 188 -4.48 9.69 24.56
C ALA A 188 -3.40 9.38 25.62
N THR A 189 -3.23 8.11 26.00
CA THR A 189 -2.26 7.70 27.04
C THR A 189 -0.90 7.30 26.44
N TYR A 190 -0.90 6.66 25.27
CA TYR A 190 0.32 6.10 24.67
C TYR A 190 0.86 6.89 23.47
N GLY A 191 0.16 7.93 23.03
CA GLY A 191 0.59 8.82 21.96
C GLY A 191 1.05 8.08 20.69
N SER A 192 2.25 8.40 20.22
CA SER A 192 2.85 7.82 19.00
C SER A 192 3.15 6.32 19.10
N ILE A 193 3.39 5.77 20.30
CA ILE A 193 3.66 4.34 20.49
C ILE A 193 2.41 3.51 20.17
N GLY A 194 1.23 4.00 20.57
CA GLY A 194 -0.05 3.36 20.25
C GLY A 194 -0.26 3.24 18.74
N ALA A 195 0.07 4.29 17.97
CA ALA A 195 -0.04 4.28 16.52
C ALA A 195 0.88 3.24 15.86
N ILE A 196 2.12 3.10 16.34
CA ILE A 196 3.08 2.10 15.83
C ILE A 196 2.58 0.68 16.09
N ILE A 197 2.06 0.40 17.29
CA ILE A 197 1.53 -0.92 17.64
C ILE A 197 0.34 -1.28 16.76
N VAL A 198 -0.60 -0.35 16.57
CA VAL A 198 -1.76 -0.51 15.68
C VAL A 198 -1.29 -0.84 14.26
N LEU A 199 -0.35 -0.06 13.72
CA LEU A 199 0.22 -0.33 12.39
C LEU A 199 0.89 -1.71 12.31
N MET A 200 1.66 -2.11 13.33
CA MET A 200 2.33 -3.41 13.39
C MET A 200 1.32 -4.57 13.38
N ILE A 201 0.24 -4.49 14.15
CA ILE A 201 -0.83 -5.50 14.17
C ILE A 201 -1.44 -5.64 12.78
N TRP A 202 -1.76 -4.53 12.13
CA TRP A 202 -2.34 -4.55 10.79
C TRP A 202 -1.39 -5.16 9.76
N LEU A 203 -0.10 -4.79 9.79
CA LEU A 203 0.93 -5.37 8.92
C LEU A 203 1.13 -6.86 9.18
N TYR A 204 0.99 -7.30 10.43
CA TYR A 204 1.12 -8.70 10.80
C TYR A 204 -0.02 -9.55 10.24
N LEU A 205 -1.28 -9.12 10.44
CA LEU A 205 -2.45 -9.78 9.87
C LEU A 205 -2.39 -9.84 8.34
N SER A 206 -1.98 -8.72 7.73
CA SER A 206 -1.73 -8.59 6.30
C SER A 206 -0.72 -9.61 5.78
N ALA A 207 0.41 -9.78 6.48
CA ALA A 207 1.44 -10.75 6.11
C ALA A 207 0.92 -12.21 6.20
N TYR A 208 0.13 -12.55 7.22
CA TYR A 208 -0.49 -13.88 7.32
C TYR A 208 -1.40 -14.20 6.15
N ILE A 209 -2.29 -13.27 5.79
CA ILE A 209 -3.21 -13.45 4.66
C ILE A 209 -2.43 -13.72 3.38
N ILE A 210 -1.38 -12.93 3.12
CA ILE A 210 -0.55 -13.07 1.93
C ILE A 210 0.16 -14.43 1.91
N ILE A 211 0.77 -14.84 3.02
CA ILE A 211 1.52 -16.12 3.11
C ILE A 211 0.57 -17.32 2.95
N ILE A 212 -0.57 -17.31 3.64
CA ILE A 212 -1.56 -18.38 3.55
C ILE A 212 -2.13 -18.48 2.13
N GLY A 213 -2.42 -17.37 1.46
CA GLY A 213 -2.83 -17.39 0.06
C GLY A 213 -1.76 -17.98 -0.86
N GLY A 214 -0.48 -17.75 -0.57
CA GLY A 214 0.65 -18.36 -1.28
C GLY A 214 0.72 -19.88 -1.10
N GLU A 215 0.54 -20.38 0.12
CA GLU A 215 0.47 -21.81 0.44
C GLU A 215 -0.73 -22.49 -0.24
N ILE A 216 -1.90 -21.84 -0.24
CA ILE A 216 -3.08 -22.33 -0.98
C ILE A 216 -2.75 -22.52 -2.46
N ASN A 217 -2.09 -21.55 -3.08
CA ASN A 217 -1.67 -21.65 -4.48
C ASN A 217 -0.65 -22.77 -4.71
N ALA A 218 0.31 -22.93 -3.80
CA ALA A 218 1.29 -24.02 -3.86
C ALA A 218 0.63 -25.40 -3.77
N TYR A 219 -0.33 -25.57 -2.86
CA TYR A 219 -1.11 -26.81 -2.70
C TYR A 219 -1.87 -27.17 -3.99
N TYR A 220 -2.63 -26.24 -4.57
CA TYR A 220 -3.36 -26.48 -5.82
C TYR A 220 -2.42 -26.73 -7.01
N SER A 221 -1.27 -26.05 -7.07
CA SER A 221 -0.27 -26.26 -8.11
C SER A 221 0.36 -27.66 -8.04
N GLN A 222 0.65 -28.17 -6.84
CA GLN A 222 1.18 -29.53 -6.66
C GLN A 222 0.15 -30.59 -7.07
N LYS A 223 -1.12 -30.43 -6.66
CA LYS A 223 -2.19 -31.35 -7.05
C LYS A 223 -2.37 -31.48 -8.56
N LYS A 224 -2.19 -30.37 -9.30
CA LYS A 224 -2.32 -30.33 -10.76
C LYS A 224 -1.10 -30.92 -11.50
N ALA A 225 0.06 -30.99 -10.84
CA ALA A 225 1.29 -31.56 -11.40
C ALA A 225 1.47 -33.06 -11.09
N GLY A 226 0.69 -33.60 -10.14
CA GLY A 226 0.66 -35.02 -9.79
C GLY A 226 -0.39 -35.84 -10.57
N CYS A 227 -0.84 -35.36 -11.73
CA CYS A 227 -1.67 -36.08 -12.70
C CYS A 227 -0.92 -36.21 -14.01
#